data_AF-A0A954C843-F1
#
_entry.id   AF-A0A954C843-F1
#
_cell.length_a   1.000
_cell.length_b   1.000
_cell.length_c   1.000
_cell.angle_alpha   90.00
_cell.angle_beta   90.00
_cell.angle_gamma   90.00
#
_symmetry.space_group_name_H-M   'P 1'
#
loop_
_entity.id
_entity.type
_entity.pdbx_description
1 polymer ?
#
loop_
_entity_poly.entity_id
_entity_poly.type
_entity_poly.pdbx_seq_one_letter_code
_entity_poly.pdbx_strand_id
1 'polypeptide(L)'
;AVTTLAALASLVPALRVLRAGPLLGDYLLVVFCLAFGCLADLRELATSGGVLCAWTLCVLLLGVAGHAALSRLAGIDRDTCVLTHTAAIYTPAFVPPVAANLGNRALVLSGISAALLGIALGTYLGLGVAYAARWLL
;
A
#
# COMPACT_ATOMS: atom_id res chain seq x y z
N ALA A 1 12.83 9.40 2.25
CA ALA A 1 12.89 10.68 1.50
C ALA A 1 11.65 10.88 0.64
N VAL A 2 11.37 10.02 -0.35
CA VAL A 2 10.23 10.20 -1.28
C VAL A 2 8.88 10.30 -0.55
N THR A 3 8.56 9.37 0.35
CA THR A 3 7.31 9.39 1.14
C THR A 3 7.17 10.68 1.96
N THR A 4 8.27 11.14 2.56
CA THR A 4 8.32 12.38 3.34
C THR A 4 8.10 13.61 2.45
N LEU A 5 8.77 13.67 1.30
CA LEU A 5 8.62 14.76 0.33
C LEU A 5 7.21 14.78 -0.25
N ALA A 6 6.63 13.63 -0.58
CA ALA A 6 5.26 13.52 -1.06
C ALA A 6 4.25 14.00 0.00
N ALA A 7 4.44 13.60 1.26
CA ALA A 7 3.61 14.07 2.37
C ALA A 7 3.70 15.59 2.55
N LEU A 8 4.91 16.17 2.55
CA LEU A 8 5.10 17.62 2.66
C LEU A 8 4.54 18.36 1.45
N ALA A 9 4.77 17.85 0.24
CA ALA A 9 4.23 18.40 -1.00
C ALA A 9 2.69 18.41 -1.00
N SER A 10 2.04 17.39 -0.43
CA SER A 10 0.57 17.34 -0.31
C SER A 10 -0.01 18.47 0.55
N LEU A 11 0.81 19.10 1.41
CA LEU A 11 0.41 20.23 2.24
C LEU A 11 0.39 21.55 1.45
N VAL A 12 1.09 21.62 0.31
CA VAL A 12 1.16 22.82 -0.52
C VAL A 12 -0.13 22.98 -1.33
N PRO A 13 -0.92 24.06 -1.12
CA PRO A 13 -2.20 24.26 -1.81
C PRO A 13 -2.06 24.28 -3.34
N ALA A 14 -0.98 24.88 -3.85
CA ALA A 14 -0.71 24.97 -5.27
C ALA A 14 -0.60 23.59 -5.95
N LEU A 15 -0.09 22.58 -5.24
CA LEU A 15 0.04 21.21 -5.75
C LEU A 15 -1.27 20.44 -5.70
N ARG A 16 -2.18 20.76 -4.76
CA ARG A 16 -3.49 20.11 -4.63
C ARG A 16 -4.48 20.48 -5.74
N VAL A 17 -4.31 21.64 -6.36
CA VAL A 17 -5.23 22.16 -7.40
C VAL A 17 -4.79 21.73 -8.81
N LEU A 18 -3.64 21.07 -8.95
CA LEU A 18 -3.15 20.60 -10.24
C LEU A 18 -4.09 19.54 -10.85
N ARG A 19 -4.79 19.93 -11.92
CA ARG A 19 -5.62 19.00 -12.73
C ARG A 19 -4.83 17.82 -13.28
N ALA A 20 -3.53 17.99 -13.51
CA ALA A 20 -2.66 16.94 -14.00
C ALA A 20 -2.23 15.92 -12.94
N GLY A 21 -2.54 16.13 -11.65
CA GLY A 21 -2.08 15.28 -10.55
C GLY A 21 -2.37 13.79 -10.75
N PRO A 22 -3.64 13.38 -10.96
CA PRO A 22 -3.98 11.97 -11.19
C PRO A 22 -3.29 11.38 -12.43
N LEU A 23 -3.30 12.11 -13.56
CA LEU A 23 -2.69 11.67 -14.82
C LEU A 23 -1.17 11.46 -14.67
N LEU A 24 -0.50 12.38 -13.98
CA LEU A 24 0.92 12.30 -13.71
C LEU A 24 1.24 11.12 -12.79
N GLY A 25 0.39 10.89 -11.78
CA GLY A 25 0.50 9.75 -10.87
C GLY A 25 0.44 8.41 -11.61
N ASP A 26 -0.57 8.24 -12.48
CA ASP A 26 -0.72 7.02 -13.28
C ASP A 26 0.46 6.82 -14.24
N TYR A 27 0.91 7.88 -14.91
CA TYR A 27 2.07 7.83 -15.80
C TYR A 27 3.35 7.43 -15.05
N LEU A 28 3.64 8.08 -13.93
CA LEU A 28 4.82 7.80 -13.12
C LEU A 28 4.78 6.39 -12.52
N LEU A 29 3.60 5.91 -12.11
CA LEU A 29 3.42 4.54 -11.62
C LEU A 29 3.77 3.52 -12.71
N VAL A 30 3.30 3.71 -13.94
CA VAL A 30 3.61 2.81 -15.06
C VAL A 30 5.10 2.83 -15.40
N VAL A 31 5.72 4.02 -15.46
CA VAL A 31 7.17 4.14 -15.70
C VAL A 31 7.97 3.45 -14.60
N PHE A 32 7.58 3.62 -13.33
CA PHE A 32 8.19 2.93 -12.20
C PHE A 32 8.04 1.42 -12.30
N CYS A 33 6.83 0.92 -12.55
CA CYS A 33 6.56 -0.52 -12.69
C CYS A 33 7.37 -1.14 -13.83
N LEU A 34 7.49 -0.44 -14.96
CA LEU A 34 8.30 -0.89 -16.10
C LEU A 34 9.78 -0.96 -15.72
N ALA A 35 10.32 0.12 -15.15
CA ALA A 35 11.72 0.16 -14.74
C ALA A 35 12.05 -0.91 -13.70
N PHE A 36 11.19 -1.09 -12.69
CA PHE A 36 11.35 -2.13 -11.67
C PHE A 36 11.26 -3.53 -12.26
N GLY A 37 10.33 -3.77 -13.20
CA GLY A 37 10.24 -5.03 -13.93
C GLY A 37 11.51 -5.34 -14.73
N CYS A 38 12.15 -4.33 -15.34
CA CYS A 38 13.42 -4.50 -16.04
C CYS A 38 14.61 -4.83 -15.12
N LEU A 39 14.51 -4.54 -13.82
CA LEU A 39 15.52 -4.89 -12.82
C LEU A 39 15.36 -6.33 -12.29
N ALA A 40 14.25 -7.00 -12.60
CA ALA A 40 13.98 -8.35 -12.12
C ALA A 40 14.84 -9.39 -12.87
N ASP A 41 15.62 -10.16 -12.12
CA ASP A 41 16.41 -11.27 -12.67
C ASP A 41 15.54 -12.54 -12.78
N LEU A 42 15.19 -12.92 -14.01
CA LEU A 42 14.38 -14.11 -14.28
C LEU A 42 15.11 -15.41 -13.94
N ARG A 43 16.45 -15.41 -13.94
CA ARG A 43 17.26 -16.57 -13.57
C ARG A 43 17.21 -16.79 -12.07
N GLU A 44 17.35 -15.72 -11.29
CA GLU A 44 17.20 -15.79 -9.83
C GLU A 44 15.76 -16.18 -9.45
N LEU A 45 14.76 -15.68 -10.19
CA LEU A 45 13.37 -16.09 -10.02
C LEU A 45 13.15 -17.57 -10.34
N ALA A 46 13.83 -18.12 -11.35
CA ALA A 46 13.71 -19.55 -11.67
C ALA A 46 14.33 -20.46 -10.61
N THR A 47 15.39 -20.01 -9.92
CA THR A 47 16.08 -20.81 -8.90
C THR A 47 15.52 -20.61 -7.50
N SER A 48 15.18 -19.38 -7.12
CA SER A 48 14.79 -18.99 -5.76
C SER A 48 13.33 -18.51 -5.68
N GLY A 49 12.66 -18.32 -6.81
CA GLY A 49 11.32 -17.74 -6.88
C GLY A 49 10.27 -18.56 -6.16
N GLY A 50 10.40 -19.89 -6.10
CA GLY A 50 9.49 -20.72 -5.30
C GLY A 50 9.48 -20.35 -3.82
N VAL A 51 10.67 -20.14 -3.24
CA VAL A 51 10.83 -19.73 -1.84
C VAL A 51 10.34 -18.30 -1.63
N LEU A 52 10.72 -17.38 -2.52
CA LEU A 52 10.25 -15.98 -2.49
C LEU A 52 8.73 -15.88 -2.58
N CYS A 53 8.09 -16.65 -3.47
CA CYS A 53 6.64 -16.72 -3.61
C CYS A 53 5.98 -17.28 -2.35
N ALA A 54 6.49 -18.40 -1.81
CA ALA A 54 5.94 -18.99 -0.59
C ALA A 54 6.07 -18.04 0.60
N TRP A 55 7.21 -17.37 0.75
CA TRP A 55 7.46 -16.36 1.77
C TRP A 55 6.49 -15.18 1.63
N THR A 56 6.36 -14.63 0.42
CA THR A 56 5.47 -13.50 0.14
C THR A 56 4.01 -13.87 0.40
N LEU A 57 3.58 -15.06 -0.01
CA LEU A 57 2.23 -15.56 0.24
C LEU A 57 1.98 -15.75 1.74
N CYS A 58 2.94 -16.30 2.47
CA CYS A 58 2.84 -16.46 3.92
C CYS A 58 2.69 -15.11 4.63
N VAL A 59 3.55 -14.14 4.32
CA VAL A 59 3.49 -12.78 4.89
C VAL A 59 2.16 -12.11 4.54
N LEU A 60 1.69 -12.25 3.29
CA LEU A 60 0.40 -11.72 2.86
C LEU A 60 -0.75 -12.31 3.67
N LEU A 61 -0.83 -13.64 3.77
CA LEU A 61 -1.90 -14.34 4.50
C LEU A 61 -1.88 -14.01 6.00
N LEU A 62 -0.69 -13.93 6.60
CA LEU A 62 -0.53 -13.52 8.00
C LEU A 62 -0.96 -12.07 8.21
N GLY A 63 -0.62 -11.17 7.27
CA GLY A 63 -1.07 -9.78 7.28
C GLY A 63 -2.60 -9.67 7.18
N VAL A 64 -3.21 -10.43 6.29
CA VAL A 64 -4.67 -10.52 6.12
C VAL A 64 -5.35 -11.01 7.39
N ALA A 65 -4.88 -12.13 7.92
CA ALA A 65 -5.43 -12.73 9.13
C ALA A 65 -5.26 -11.81 10.33
N GLY A 66 -4.09 -11.18 10.47
CA GLY A 66 -3.78 -10.22 11.51
C GLY A 66 -4.67 -8.98 11.45
N HIS A 67 -4.84 -8.38 10.26
CA HIS A 67 -5.72 -7.23 10.06
C HIS A 67 -7.17 -7.57 10.40
N ALA A 68 -7.66 -8.73 9.96
CA ALA A 68 -9.02 -9.18 10.25
C ALA A 68 -9.23 -9.44 11.75
N ALA A 69 -8.25 -10.06 12.42
CA ALA A 69 -8.29 -10.31 13.86
C ALA A 69 -8.30 -9.00 14.66
N LEU A 70 -7.41 -8.06 14.34
CA LEU A 70 -7.35 -6.74 14.96
C LEU A 70 -8.62 -5.93 14.72
N SER A 71 -9.14 -5.96 13.49
CA SER A 71 -10.40 -5.29 13.13
C SER A 71 -11.57 -5.85 13.94
N ARG A 72 -11.61 -7.17 14.14
CA ARG A 72 -12.63 -7.81 14.98
C ARG A 72 -12.50 -7.43 16.45
N LEU A 73 -11.28 -7.37 16.99
CA LEU A 73 -11.03 -6.92 18.36
C LEU A 73 -11.41 -5.46 18.59
N ALA A 74 -11.19 -4.61 17.59
CA ALA A 74 -11.55 -3.19 17.62
C ALA A 74 -13.04 -2.92 17.33
N GLY A 75 -13.83 -3.95 17.03
CA GLY A 75 -15.26 -3.79 16.72
C GLY A 75 -15.55 -3.11 15.38
N ILE A 76 -14.60 -3.15 14.43
CA ILE A 76 -14.76 -2.60 13.09
C ILE A 76 -15.78 -3.44 12.31
N ASP A 77 -16.69 -2.76 11.58
CA ASP A 77 -17.69 -3.42 10.74
C ASP A 77 -17.05 -4.14 9.53
N ARG A 78 -17.80 -5.05 8.92
CA ARG A 78 -17.29 -5.89 7.83
C ARG A 78 -16.93 -5.09 6.57
N ASP A 79 -17.72 -4.08 6.23
CA ASP A 79 -17.52 -3.29 5.01
C ASP A 79 -16.26 -2.43 5.13
N THR A 80 -16.08 -1.78 6.29
CA THR A 80 -14.86 -1.03 6.61
C THR A 80 -13.65 -1.96 6.67
N CYS A 81 -13.77 -3.15 7.26
CA CYS A 81 -12.69 -4.14 7.29
C CYS A 81 -12.28 -4.57 5.87
N VAL A 82 -13.23 -4.94 5.01
CA VAL A 82 -12.94 -5.35 3.62
C VAL A 82 -12.36 -4.20 2.82
N LEU A 83 -12.89 -2.99 2.98
CA LEU A 83 -12.42 -1.82 2.26
C LEU A 83 -11.00 -1.43 2.67
N THR A 84 -10.72 -1.36 3.97
CA THR A 84 -9.38 -1.03 4.49
C THR A 84 -8.36 -2.09 4.11
N HIS A 85 -8.76 -3.36 4.12
CA HIS A 85 -7.92 -4.47 3.68
C HIS A 85 -7.59 -4.39 2.18
N THR A 86 -8.59 -4.06 1.36
CA THR A 86 -8.39 -3.76 -0.07
C THR A 86 -7.42 -2.59 -0.23
N ALA A 87 -7.61 -1.53 0.55
CA ALA A 87 -6.78 -0.33 0.52
C ALA A 87 -5.33 -0.60 1.00
N ALA A 88 -5.12 -1.63 1.82
CA ALA A 88 -3.82 -2.02 2.36
C ALA A 88 -3.05 -2.96 1.41
N ILE A 89 -3.72 -3.91 0.75
CA ILE A 89 -3.09 -4.83 -0.20
C ILE A 89 -2.92 -4.18 -1.57
N TYR A 90 -3.93 -3.43 -2.00
CA TYR A 90 -3.93 -2.75 -3.28
C TYR A 90 -3.59 -1.27 -3.11
N THR A 91 -3.47 -0.55 -4.22
CA THR A 91 -3.28 0.91 -4.21
C THR A 91 -4.59 1.65 -3.89
N PRO A 92 -4.55 2.88 -3.34
CA PRO A 92 -5.72 3.73 -3.14
C PRO A 92 -6.68 3.83 -4.33
N ALA A 93 -6.19 3.65 -5.56
CA ALA A 93 -7.00 3.66 -6.78
C ALA A 93 -8.09 2.57 -6.83
N PHE A 94 -7.93 1.47 -6.08
CA PHE A 94 -8.91 0.37 -6.01
C PHE A 94 -10.01 0.59 -4.95
N VAL A 95 -9.91 1.64 -4.13
CA VAL A 95 -10.90 1.93 -3.08
C VAL A 95 -12.26 2.33 -3.66
N PRO A 96 -12.38 3.28 -4.62
CA PRO A 96 -13.68 3.67 -5.17
C PRO A 96 -14.52 2.53 -5.80
N PRO A 97 -13.98 1.64 -6.65
CA PRO A 97 -14.77 0.55 -7.23
C PRO A 97 -15.18 -0.48 -6.18
N VAL A 98 -14.37 -0.74 -5.16
CA VAL A 98 -14.70 -1.71 -4.11
C VAL A 98 -15.77 -1.14 -3.18
N ALA A 99 -15.66 0.13 -2.79
CA ALA A 99 -16.72 0.82 -2.03
C ALA A 99 -18.06 0.87 -2.79
N ALA A 100 -18.02 1.00 -4.12
CA ALA A 100 -19.22 0.94 -4.95
C ALA A 100 -19.87 -0.45 -4.96
N ASN A 101 -19.06 -1.52 -5.01
CA ASN A 101 -19.55 -2.91 -4.95
C ASN A 101 -20.10 -3.28 -3.57
N LEU A 102 -19.55 -2.70 -2.50
CA LEU A 102 -20.08 -2.85 -1.13
C LEU A 102 -21.38 -2.04 -0.90
N GLY A 103 -21.78 -1.18 -1.84
CA GLY A 103 -22.94 -0.30 -1.67
C GLY A 103 -22.71 0.86 -0.69
N ASN A 104 -21.47 1.10 -0.26
CA ASN A 104 -21.14 2.09 0.77
C ASN A 104 -20.04 3.06 0.31
N ARG A 105 -20.42 4.00 -0.56
CA ARG A 105 -19.51 5.02 -1.12
C ARG A 105 -19.02 6.06 -0.10
N ALA A 106 -19.69 6.18 1.05
CA ALA A 106 -19.25 7.09 2.11
C ALA A 106 -17.88 6.68 2.68
N LEU A 107 -17.54 5.40 2.60
CA LEU A 107 -16.26 4.87 3.06
C LEU A 107 -15.08 5.18 2.13
N VAL A 108 -15.30 5.72 0.91
CA VAL A 108 -14.20 6.00 -0.05
C VAL A 108 -13.14 6.90 0.54
N LEU A 109 -13.55 7.99 1.21
CA LEU A 109 -12.60 8.91 1.83
C LEU A 109 -11.79 8.23 2.93
N SER A 110 -12.45 7.42 3.75
CA SER A 110 -11.81 6.66 4.84
C SER A 110 -10.87 5.58 4.32
N GLY A 111 -11.20 4.92 3.21
CA GLY A 111 -10.35 3.91 2.60
C GLY A 111 -9.10 4.51 1.96
N ILE A 112 -9.25 5.63 1.24
CA ILE A 112 -8.11 6.33 0.63
C ILE A 112 -7.17 6.88 1.71
N SER A 113 -7.72 7.50 2.76
CA SER A 113 -6.90 8.02 3.86
C SER A 113 -6.16 6.90 4.60
N ALA A 114 -6.84 5.78 4.88
CA ALA A 114 -6.23 4.60 5.49
C ALA A 114 -5.09 4.04 4.64
N ALA A 115 -5.26 3.92 3.31
CA ALA A 115 -4.19 3.47 2.42
C ALA A 115 -2.98 4.40 2.44
N LEU A 116 -3.20 5.71 2.29
CA LEU A 116 -2.10 6.69 2.26
C LEU A 116 -1.34 6.73 3.60
N LEU A 117 -2.06 6.67 4.73
CA LEU A 117 -1.46 6.57 6.05
C LEU A 117 -0.71 5.25 6.22
N GLY A 118 -1.28 4.14 5.76
CA GLY A 118 -0.66 2.82 5.79
C GLY A 118 0.67 2.79 5.04
N ILE A 119 0.73 3.38 3.84
CA ILE A 119 1.98 3.50 3.06
C ILE A 119 3.02 4.31 3.82
N ALA A 120 2.62 5.43 4.43
CA ALA A 120 3.52 6.28 5.21
C ALA A 120 4.08 5.52 6.43
N LEU A 121 3.20 4.95 7.25
CA LEU A 121 3.56 4.18 8.43
C LEU A 121 4.42 2.96 8.07
N GLY A 122 4.03 2.19 7.05
CA GLY A 122 4.77 1.03 6.58
C GLY A 122 6.18 1.38 6.12
N THR A 123 6.35 2.51 5.42
CA THR A 123 7.68 3.00 5.03
C THR A 123 8.57 3.25 6.25
N TYR A 124 8.06 3.97 7.25
CA TYR A 124 8.86 4.33 8.43
C TYR A 124 9.09 3.13 9.36
N LEU A 125 8.11 2.24 9.52
CA LEU A 125 8.29 0.98 10.25
C LEU A 125 9.33 0.09 9.56
N GLY A 126 9.29 -0.02 8.23
CA GLY A 126 10.30 -0.77 7.47
C GLY A 126 11.71 -0.22 7.65
N LEU A 127 11.87 1.10 7.62
CA LEU A 127 13.15 1.75 7.96
C LEU A 127 13.56 1.46 9.40
N GLY A 128 12.63 1.51 10.35
CA GLY A 128 12.88 1.16 11.75
C GLY A 128 13.39 -0.27 11.91
N VAL A 129 12.76 -1.23 11.24
CA VAL A 129 13.20 -2.64 11.23
C VAL A 129 14.59 -2.76 10.59
N ALA A 130 14.85 -2.07 9.48
CA ALA A 130 16.16 -2.09 8.82
C ALA A 130 17.27 -1.54 9.73
N TYR A 131 17.03 -0.44 10.44
CA TYR A 131 17.99 0.12 11.38
C TYR A 131 18.18 -0.78 12.62
N ALA A 132 17.11 -1.36 13.14
CA ALA A 132 17.18 -2.31 14.25
C ALA A 132 17.99 -3.56 13.87
N ALA A 133 17.72 -4.15 12.71
CA ALA A 133 18.46 -5.28 12.19
C ALA A 133 19.95 -4.96 12.00
N ARG A 134 20.27 -3.76 11.48
CA ARG A 134 21.65 -3.29 11.34
C ARG A 134 22.37 -3.06 12.69
N TRP A 135 21.63 -2.77 13.76
CA TRP A 135 22.23 -2.61 15.09
C TRP A 135 22.48 -3.95 15.79
N LEU A 136 21.71 -4.97 15.43
CA LEU A 136 21.81 -6.33 15.98
C LEU A 136 22.82 -7.24 15.25
N LEU A 137 23.12 -6.96 13.98
CA LEU A 137 24.09 -7.68 13.13
C LEU A 137 25.38 -6.88 12.96
#